data_AF-A0A2A5IEK1-F1
#
_entry.id   AF-A0A2A5IEK1-F1
#
_cell.length_a   1.000
_cell.length_b   1.000
_cell.length_c   1.000
_cell.angle_alpha   90.00
_cell.angle_beta   90.00
_cell.angle_gamma   90.00
#
_symmetry.space_group_name_H-M   'P 1'
#
loop_
_entity.id
_entity.type
_entity.pdbx_description
1 polymer ?
#
loop_
_entity_poly.entity_id
_entity_poly.type
_entity_poly.pdbx_seq_one_letter_code
_entity_poly.pdbx_strand_id
1 'polypeptide(L)'
;MGMYTELVCAFQLIEETPRSIIDILEFMTGQREEQPNNLPDHELFSNETRWKWMLQSDSFYFDGKTYSKIENDMIVGTCYVSIRCNLKDYDDEIAKFIDWVSPYIQKDHDRYFIGYERYEEDKEPTLIFV
;
A
#
# COMPACT_ATOMS: atom_id res chain seq x y z
N MET A 1 17.84 13.38 11.38
CA MET A 1 17.32 12.00 11.20
C MET A 1 15.84 12.15 10.89
N GLY A 2 15.33 11.55 9.81
CA GLY A 2 13.89 11.60 9.51
C GLY A 2 13.07 10.71 10.43
N MET A 3 11.83 11.13 10.73
CA MET A 3 10.85 10.36 11.51
C MET A 3 10.07 9.40 10.61
N TYR A 4 9.23 8.57 11.22
CA TYR A 4 8.42 7.57 10.50
C TYR A 4 6.96 8.02 10.34
N THR A 5 6.31 7.49 9.30
CA THR A 5 4.88 7.60 9.06
C THR A 5 4.29 6.19 9.02
N GLU A 6 3.30 5.92 9.86
CA GLU A 6 2.51 4.69 9.83
C GLU A 6 1.46 4.80 8.72
N LEU A 7 1.35 3.77 7.88
CA LEU A 7 0.26 3.58 6.93
C LEU A 7 -0.55 2.38 7.37
N VAL A 8 -1.85 2.57 7.56
CA VAL A 8 -2.82 1.48 7.76
C VAL A 8 -3.94 1.64 6.75
N CYS A 9 -4.05 0.73 5.81
CA CYS A 9 -5.14 0.73 4.84
C CYS A 9 -5.62 -0.67 4.47
N ALA A 10 -6.89 -0.76 4.07
CA ALA A 10 -7.50 -1.97 3.59
C ALA A 10 -8.53 -1.64 2.51
N PHE A 11 -8.54 -2.43 1.44
CA PHE A 11 -9.43 -2.25 0.31
C PHE A 11 -9.58 -3.54 -0.48
N GLN A 12 -10.65 -3.59 -1.28
CA GLN A 12 -10.89 -4.64 -2.25
C GLN A 12 -10.45 -4.15 -3.63
N LEU A 13 -9.85 -5.01 -4.44
CA LEU A 13 -9.55 -4.71 -5.84
C LEU A 13 -10.78 -4.96 -6.74
N ILE A 14 -10.92 -4.20 -7.82
CA ILE A 14 -11.92 -4.46 -8.87
C ILE A 14 -11.61 -5.79 -9.56
N GLU A 15 -12.66 -6.48 -10.05
CA GLU A 15 -12.53 -7.80 -10.68
C GLU A 15 -11.61 -7.77 -11.92
N GLU A 16 -11.63 -6.66 -12.66
CA GLU A 16 -10.82 -6.45 -13.86
C GLU A 16 -9.35 -6.11 -13.59
N THR A 17 -8.93 -6.08 -12.33
CA THR A 17 -7.55 -5.72 -11.98
C THR A 17 -6.57 -6.66 -12.67
N PRO A 18 -5.63 -6.15 -13.49
CA PRO A 18 -4.70 -7.00 -14.21
C PRO A 18 -3.81 -7.80 -13.26
N ARG A 19 -3.53 -9.07 -13.61
CA ARG A 19 -2.68 -9.94 -12.79
C ARG A 19 -1.30 -9.33 -12.50
N SER A 20 -0.76 -8.53 -13.42
CA SER A 20 0.51 -7.81 -13.21
C SER A 20 0.47 -6.84 -12.03
N ILE A 21 -0.68 -6.19 -11.77
CA ILE A 21 -0.86 -5.30 -10.62
C ILE A 21 -0.88 -6.11 -9.33
N ILE A 22 -1.61 -7.24 -9.32
CA ILE A 22 -1.66 -8.16 -8.18
C ILE A 22 -0.27 -8.72 -7.88
N ASP A 23 0.49 -9.12 -8.91
CA ASP A 23 1.86 -9.62 -8.75
C ASP A 23 2.81 -8.56 -8.16
N ILE A 24 2.64 -7.28 -8.52
CA ILE A 24 3.39 -6.18 -7.92
C ILE A 24 3.02 -6.00 -6.45
N LEU A 25 1.73 -6.01 -6.11
CA LEU A 25 1.28 -5.93 -4.72
C LEU A 25 1.80 -7.11 -3.89
N GLU A 26 1.68 -8.34 -4.39
CA GLU A 26 2.23 -9.56 -3.75
C GLU A 26 3.75 -9.47 -3.53
N PHE A 27 4.48 -8.86 -4.47
CA PHE A 27 5.92 -8.63 -4.31
C PHE A 27 6.20 -7.57 -3.23
N MET A 28 5.48 -6.44 -3.27
CA MET A 28 5.63 -5.36 -2.29
C MET A 28 5.30 -5.82 -0.86
N THR A 29 4.31 -6.71 -0.68
CA THR A 29 3.94 -7.30 0.62
C THR A 29 4.84 -8.47 1.06
N GLY A 30 5.78 -8.91 0.21
CA GLY A 30 6.69 -10.02 0.52
C GLY A 30 6.06 -11.41 0.36
N GLN A 31 4.89 -11.52 -0.27
CA GLN A 31 4.25 -12.79 -0.61
C GLN A 31 4.80 -13.43 -1.88
N ARG A 32 5.60 -12.67 -2.64
CA ARG A 32 6.28 -13.09 -3.85
C ARG A 32 7.75 -12.69 -3.77
N GLU A 33 8.65 -13.62 -4.07
CA GLU A 33 10.11 -13.40 -4.06
C GLU A 33 10.61 -12.75 -5.35
N GLU A 34 10.03 -13.12 -6.50
CA GLU A 34 10.48 -12.65 -7.81
C GLU A 34 9.89 -11.28 -8.14
N GLN A 35 10.76 -10.30 -8.42
CA GLN A 35 10.32 -8.98 -8.85
C GLN A 35 9.61 -9.08 -10.21
N PRO A 36 8.42 -8.48 -10.38
CA PRO A 36 7.75 -8.41 -11.67
C PRO A 36 8.59 -7.66 -12.72
N ASN A 37 8.61 -8.19 -13.94
CA ASN A 37 9.40 -7.63 -15.05
C ASN A 37 8.78 -6.37 -15.66
N ASN A 38 7.45 -6.26 -15.64
CA ASN A 38 6.71 -5.17 -16.26
C ASN A 38 6.17 -4.24 -15.17
N LEU A 39 6.87 -3.13 -14.93
CA LEU A 39 6.43 -2.10 -13.99
C LEU A 39 5.56 -1.06 -14.72
N PRO A 40 4.49 -0.54 -14.08
CA PRO A 40 3.71 0.57 -14.60
C PRO A 40 4.55 1.83 -14.79
N ASP A 41 4.16 2.66 -15.76
CA ASP A 41 4.71 4.01 -15.91
C ASP A 41 4.07 4.93 -14.86
N HIS A 42 4.66 4.94 -13.67
CA HIS A 42 4.19 5.72 -12.52
C HIS A 42 5.37 6.13 -11.63
N GLU A 43 5.31 7.31 -11.01
CA GLU A 43 6.41 7.88 -10.22
C GLU A 43 6.85 6.99 -9.04
N LEU A 44 5.91 6.22 -8.49
CA LEU A 44 6.15 5.19 -7.48
C LEU A 44 7.21 4.16 -7.90
N PHE A 45 7.39 3.89 -9.19
CA PHE A 45 8.34 2.87 -9.67
C PHE A 45 9.67 3.48 -10.13
N SER A 46 9.93 4.74 -9.81
CA SER A 46 11.20 5.41 -10.08
C SER A 46 12.33 4.94 -9.15
N ASN A 47 13.58 5.19 -9.54
CA ASN A 47 14.77 4.81 -8.77
C ASN A 47 14.94 5.55 -7.45
N GLU A 48 14.23 6.68 -7.27
CA GLU A 48 14.31 7.49 -6.05
C GLU A 48 13.48 6.87 -4.91
N THR A 49 12.44 6.12 -5.26
CA THR A 49 11.51 5.54 -4.26
C THR A 49 11.97 4.17 -3.76
N ARG A 50 11.52 3.80 -2.56
CA ARG A 50 11.77 2.48 -1.94
C ARG A 50 10.59 1.53 -2.06
N TRP A 51 9.81 1.63 -3.14
CA TRP A 51 8.55 0.91 -3.34
C TRP A 51 8.66 -0.61 -3.09
N LYS A 52 9.79 -1.23 -3.44
CA LYS A 52 10.03 -2.67 -3.27
C LYS A 52 9.86 -3.16 -1.84
N TRP A 53 10.14 -2.31 -0.86
CA TRP A 53 10.22 -2.68 0.55
C TRP A 53 9.28 -1.87 1.44
N MET A 54 8.59 -0.86 0.90
CA MET A 54 7.81 0.08 1.70
C MET A 54 6.68 -0.61 2.49
N LEU A 55 6.00 -1.61 1.93
CA LEU A 55 4.90 -2.31 2.60
C LEU A 55 5.38 -3.37 3.61
N GLN A 56 6.68 -3.64 3.66
CA GLN A 56 7.33 -4.55 4.61
C GLN A 56 8.17 -3.79 5.66
N SER A 57 8.23 -2.46 5.56
CA SER A 57 9.01 -1.63 6.48
C SER A 57 8.37 -1.58 7.86
N ASP A 58 9.20 -1.55 8.90
CA ASP A 58 8.79 -1.48 10.30
C ASP A 58 9.77 -0.65 11.12
N SER A 59 9.35 -0.29 12.34
CA SER A 59 10.14 0.46 13.30
C SER A 59 9.69 0.17 14.73
N PHE A 60 10.41 0.74 15.68
CA PHE A 60 10.08 0.65 17.10
C PHE A 60 9.05 1.71 17.55
N TYR A 61 8.79 2.73 16.73
CA TYR A 61 8.10 3.96 17.16
C TYR A 61 6.57 3.86 17.15
N PHE A 62 6.02 2.78 16.57
CA PHE A 62 4.59 2.50 16.58
C PHE A 62 4.31 1.20 17.35
N ASP A 63 3.21 1.20 18.11
CA ASP A 63 2.74 0.01 18.83
C ASP A 63 2.37 -1.13 17.88
N GLY A 64 1.99 -0.76 16.65
CA GLY A 64 1.70 -1.66 15.56
C GLY A 64 2.90 -2.38 15.00
N LYS A 65 2.78 -3.69 14.79
CA LYS A 65 3.74 -4.43 13.97
C LYS A 65 3.29 -4.50 12.52
N THR A 66 4.27 -4.49 11.63
CA THR A 66 4.04 -4.56 10.20
C THR A 66 3.29 -5.83 9.83
N TYR A 67 2.22 -5.65 9.06
CA TYR A 67 1.37 -6.71 8.55
C TYR A 67 0.81 -6.26 7.21
N SER A 68 1.29 -6.87 6.13
CA SER A 68 0.80 -6.60 4.79
C SER A 68 0.45 -7.91 4.11
N LYS A 69 -0.77 -8.00 3.59
CA LYS A 69 -1.30 -9.22 3.01
C LYS A 69 -2.27 -8.92 1.86
N ILE A 70 -2.09 -9.66 0.78
CA ILE A 70 -2.95 -9.81 -0.37
C ILE A 70 -3.64 -11.17 -0.25
N GLU A 71 -4.96 -11.18 -0.21
CA GLU A 71 -5.78 -12.38 -0.06
C GLU A 71 -6.71 -12.54 -1.26
N ASN A 72 -6.41 -13.54 -2.10
CA ASN A 72 -7.25 -13.91 -3.23
C ASN A 72 -8.37 -14.84 -2.73
N ASP A 73 -9.59 -14.34 -2.69
CA ASP A 73 -10.77 -15.13 -2.39
C ASP A 73 -11.32 -15.75 -3.69
N MET A 74 -11.05 -17.04 -3.87
CA MET A 74 -11.50 -17.80 -5.03
C MET A 74 -13.00 -18.11 -5.03
N ILE A 75 -13.71 -17.94 -3.90
CA ILE A 75 -15.14 -18.23 -3.78
C ILE A 75 -15.95 -17.05 -4.32
N VAL A 76 -15.58 -15.83 -3.95
CA VAL A 76 -16.21 -14.59 -4.43
C VAL A 76 -15.49 -13.96 -5.62
N GLY A 77 -14.34 -14.50 -6.04
CA GLY A 77 -13.60 -14.02 -7.22
C GLY A 77 -12.96 -12.65 -7.01
N THR A 78 -12.55 -12.35 -5.78
CA THR A 78 -12.07 -11.01 -5.39
C THR A 78 -10.72 -11.06 -4.68
N CYS A 79 -10.01 -9.94 -4.69
CA CYS A 79 -8.73 -9.78 -4.04
C CYS A 79 -8.82 -8.70 -2.96
N TYR A 80 -8.53 -9.09 -1.71
CA TYR A 80 -8.49 -8.20 -0.57
C TYR A 80 -7.06 -7.80 -0.25
N VAL A 81 -6.85 -6.51 -0.01
CA VAL A 81 -5.56 -5.93 0.38
C VAL A 81 -5.69 -5.41 1.80
N SER A 82 -4.74 -5.77 2.65
CA SER A 82 -4.61 -5.26 4.02
C SER A 82 -3.16 -4.89 4.26
N ILE A 83 -2.90 -3.63 4.57
CA ILE A 83 -1.56 -3.06 4.74
C ILE A 83 -1.50 -2.37 6.08
N ARG A 84 -0.46 -2.71 6.83
CA ARG A 84 0.03 -1.97 7.98
C ARG A 84 1.54 -1.98 7.88
N CYS A 85 2.13 -0.82 7.66
CA CYS A 85 3.57 -0.64 7.68
C CYS A 85 3.91 0.72 8.27
N ASN A 86 5.19 0.94 8.51
CA ASN A 86 5.68 2.28 8.81
C ASN A 86 7.05 2.47 8.15
N LEU A 87 7.27 3.66 7.59
CA LEU A 87 8.47 3.98 6.83
C LEU A 87 8.83 5.45 7.02
N LYS A 88 10.09 5.78 6.71
CA LYS A 88 10.48 7.18 6.53
C LYS A 88 10.02 7.59 5.16
N ASP A 89 8.94 8.35 5.08
CA ASP A 89 8.31 8.78 3.83
C ASP A 89 9.06 10.02 3.30
N TYR A 90 10.16 9.82 2.57
CA TYR A 90 11.05 10.92 2.14
C TYR A 90 10.65 11.49 0.79
N ASP A 91 10.08 10.65 -0.08
CA ASP A 91 9.77 10.98 -1.45
C ASP A 91 8.26 10.86 -1.71
N ASP A 92 7.44 11.15 -0.70
CA ASP A 92 5.97 11.03 -0.73
C ASP A 92 5.52 9.64 -1.24
N GLU A 93 6.22 8.59 -0.80
CA GLU A 93 6.04 7.22 -1.27
C GLU A 93 4.65 6.69 -0.89
N ILE A 94 4.14 7.06 0.28
CA ILE A 94 2.76 6.72 0.69
C ILE A 94 1.76 7.35 -0.30
N ALA A 95 1.86 8.66 -0.56
CA ALA A 95 0.96 9.34 -1.49
C ALA A 95 1.03 8.75 -2.91
N LYS A 96 2.24 8.47 -3.41
CA LYS A 96 2.46 7.82 -4.70
C LYS A 96 1.90 6.39 -4.75
N PHE A 97 1.97 5.66 -3.64
CA PHE A 97 1.36 4.33 -3.55
C PHE A 97 -0.17 4.40 -3.63
N ILE A 98 -0.77 5.30 -2.86
CA ILE A 98 -2.22 5.50 -2.88
C ILE A 98 -2.70 5.95 -4.25
N ASP A 99 -2.03 6.92 -4.89
CA ASP A 99 -2.37 7.39 -6.25
C ASP A 99 -2.32 6.24 -7.27
N TRP A 100 -1.25 5.45 -7.25
CA TRP A 100 -1.07 4.32 -8.16
C TRP A 100 -2.14 3.24 -8.00
N VAL A 101 -2.50 2.87 -6.77
CA VAL A 101 -3.44 1.76 -6.53
C VAL A 101 -4.90 2.19 -6.65
N SER A 102 -5.20 3.48 -6.47
CA SER A 102 -6.55 4.06 -6.46
C SER A 102 -7.45 3.66 -7.64
N PRO A 103 -6.97 3.56 -8.90
CA PRO A 103 -7.79 3.14 -10.03
C PRO A 103 -8.28 1.69 -9.95
N TYR A 104 -7.59 0.85 -9.18
CA TYR A 104 -7.90 -0.59 -9.05
C TYR A 104 -8.74 -0.90 -7.81
N ILE A 105 -9.04 0.10 -6.98
CA ILE A 105 -9.86 -0.08 -5.78
C ILE A 105 -11.33 -0.16 -6.18
N GLN A 106 -12.02 -1.18 -5.66
CA GLN A 106 -13.47 -1.28 -5.72
C GLN A 106 -14.06 -0.17 -4.84
N LYS A 107 -14.79 0.76 -5.46
CA LYS A 107 -15.41 1.92 -4.81
C LYS A 107 -16.92 1.85 -4.97
N ASP A 108 -17.63 2.00 -3.86
CA ASP A 108 -19.09 2.00 -3.87
C ASP A 108 -19.70 3.42 -3.88
N HIS A 109 -18.87 4.45 -3.68
CA HIS A 109 -19.27 5.86 -3.61
C HIS A 109 -18.05 6.78 -3.77
N ASP A 110 -18.32 8.06 -4.02
CA ASP A 110 -17.29 9.10 -4.05
C ASP A 110 -16.61 9.26 -2.68
N ARG A 111 -15.30 9.53 -2.69
CA ARG A 111 -14.46 9.66 -1.49
C ARG A 111 -14.54 8.40 -0.61
N TYR A 112 -14.11 7.29 -1.18
CA TYR A 112 -14.14 5.99 -0.52
C TYR A 112 -13.03 5.91 0.53
N PHE A 113 -13.40 5.67 1.80
CA PHE A 113 -12.43 5.54 2.89
C PHE A 113 -11.66 4.22 2.78
N ILE A 114 -10.34 4.29 2.85
CA ILE A 114 -9.48 3.09 2.79
C ILE A 114 -8.56 2.93 3.99
N GLY A 115 -8.43 3.93 4.86
CA GLY A 115 -7.52 3.86 5.99
C GLY A 115 -6.98 5.21 6.43
N TYR A 116 -5.79 5.20 6.99
CA TYR A 116 -5.15 6.39 7.51
C TYR A 116 -3.63 6.31 7.43
N GLU A 117 -3.01 7.48 7.47
CA GLU A 117 -1.60 7.63 7.79
C GLU A 117 -1.43 8.40 9.10
N ARG A 118 -0.33 8.18 9.80
CA ARG A 118 -0.02 8.92 11.02
C ARG A 118 1.48 9.13 11.14
N TYR A 119 1.89 10.38 11.12
CA TYR A 119 3.26 10.76 11.41
C TYR A 119 3.60 10.51 12.88
N GLU A 120 4.84 10.11 13.17
CA GLU A 120 5.30 9.67 14.50
C GLU A 120 4.97 10.66 15.64
N GLU A 121 5.05 11.96 15.38
CA GLU A 121 4.81 13.01 16.38
C GLU A 121 3.34 13.46 16.47
N ASP A 122 2.50 12.99 15.54
CA ASP A 122 1.10 13.37 15.49
C ASP A 122 0.24 12.56 16.46
N LYS A 123 -0.65 13.26 17.15
CA LYS A 123 -1.62 12.63 18.07
C LYS A 123 -2.78 11.97 17.33
N GLU A 124 -3.15 12.53 16.19
CA GLU A 124 -4.31 12.14 15.40
C GLU A 124 -3.86 11.75 14.00
N PRO A 125 -4.46 10.71 13.39
CA PRO A 125 -4.10 10.30 12.05
C PRO A 125 -4.78 11.18 10.99
N THR A 126 -4.19 11.23 9.80
CA THR A 126 -4.82 11.77 8.59
C THR A 126 -5.57 10.64 7.87
N LEU A 127 -6.87 10.83 7.68
CA LEU A 127 -7.71 9.85 7.00
C LEU A 127 -7.48 9.87 5.49
N ILE A 128 -7.40 8.69 4.88
CA ILE A 128 -7.16 8.51 3.45
C ILE A 128 -8.48 8.14 2.75
N PHE A 129 -8.81 8.90 1.72
CA PHE A 129 -9.97 8.71 0.85
C PHE A 129 -9.53 8.69 -0.61
N VAL A 130 -10.16 7.83 -1.42
CA VAL A 130 -9.87 7.63 -2.86
C VAL A 130 -11.11 7.71 -3.74
#